data_AF-A0A356UH89-F1
#
_entry.id   AF-A0A356UH89-F1
#
_cell.length_a   1.000
_cell.length_b   1.000
_cell.length_c   1.000
_cell.angle_alpha   90.00
_cell.angle_beta   90.00
_cell.angle_gamma   90.00
#
_symmetry.space_group_name_H-M   'P 1'
#
loop_
_entity.id
_entity.type
_entity.pdbx_description
1 polymer ?
#
loop_
_entity_poly.entity_id
_entity_poly.type
_entity_poly.pdbx_seq_one_letter_code
_entity_poly.pdbx_strand_id
1 'polypeptide(L)'
;MIINLRYHIASLVATFLALGIGILIGSIMLGNDTLVKQQQQLTRKLELQIEELRKKNEAVQAIVNNLETSNDVKEQFEKQSLPFLLAGRLSGYQVAIVEINNYRFLPEFTETLKTSGVTVSSVTTIFSDPGFDQEEIQSFWGQKDLTPELITRRLANEIGQTIVTGGNQELINFLTAQGIIKATGQYGVPLNGVIIIRGSQEQKACYEVDTFDLPLIDYFLKQKISVFGVEETKVDRSCMKAYQRKEITTIDNIDTIPGQAALVLAMAGNPGHYGVKPTAQSLLPKLDASSGKKDKGKI
;
A
#
# COMPACT_ATOMS: atom_id res chain seq x y z
N MET A 1 -13.19 104.45 -20.00
CA MET A 1 -12.94 102.99 -19.91
C MET A 1 -14.17 102.37 -19.26
N ILE A 2 -15.08 101.83 -20.07
CA ILE A 2 -16.34 101.25 -19.60
C ILE A 2 -15.98 99.98 -18.83
N ILE A 3 -16.14 100.01 -17.51
CA ILE A 3 -16.06 98.81 -16.69
C ILE A 3 -17.25 97.95 -17.14
N ASN A 4 -16.97 96.99 -18.02
CA ASN A 4 -17.98 96.09 -18.56
C ASN A 4 -18.42 95.19 -17.40
N LEU A 5 -19.55 95.54 -16.79
CA LEU A 5 -20.15 94.84 -15.64
C LEU A 5 -20.27 93.32 -15.89
N ARG A 6 -20.48 92.93 -17.16
CA ARG A 6 -20.50 91.53 -17.61
C ARG A 6 -19.18 90.78 -17.35
N TYR A 7 -18.03 91.42 -17.53
CA TYR A 7 -16.72 90.79 -17.26
C TYR A 7 -16.42 90.71 -15.76
N HIS A 8 -16.83 91.69 -14.96
CA HIS A 8 -16.69 91.62 -13.51
C HIS A 8 -17.58 90.55 -12.88
N ILE A 9 -18.82 90.41 -13.36
CA ILE A 9 -19.70 89.32 -12.95
C ILE A 9 -19.10 87.97 -13.37
N ALA A 10 -18.57 87.85 -14.58
CA ALA A 10 -17.92 86.62 -15.04
C ALA A 10 -16.69 86.25 -14.19
N SER A 11 -15.82 87.20 -13.82
CA SER A 11 -14.66 86.93 -12.96
C SER A 11 -15.06 86.54 -11.53
N LEU A 12 -16.13 87.16 -11.01
CA LEU A 12 -16.65 86.85 -9.67
C LEU A 12 -17.28 85.46 -9.63
N VAL A 13 -18.08 85.10 -10.64
CA VAL A 13 -18.63 83.74 -10.78
C VAL A 13 -17.50 82.71 -10.92
N ALA A 14 -16.47 83.01 -11.73
CA ALA A 14 -15.33 82.11 -11.90
C ALA A 14 -14.54 81.88 -10.59
N THR A 15 -14.34 82.93 -9.77
CA THR A 15 -13.68 82.79 -8.46
C THR A 15 -14.53 82.03 -7.46
N PHE A 16 -15.84 82.27 -7.41
CA PHE A 16 -16.76 81.49 -6.56
C PHE A 16 -16.82 80.02 -6.97
N LEU A 17 -16.81 79.73 -8.28
CA LEU A 17 -16.85 78.37 -8.80
C LEU A 17 -15.53 77.64 -8.54
N ALA A 18 -14.38 78.31 -8.73
CA ALA A 18 -13.08 77.77 -8.37
C ALA A 18 -12.97 77.49 -6.86
N LEU A 19 -13.47 78.40 -6.00
CA LEU A 19 -13.49 78.21 -4.55
C LEU A 19 -14.42 77.06 -4.14
N GLY A 20 -15.62 76.99 -4.73
CA GLY A 20 -16.58 75.92 -4.48
C GLY A 20 -16.02 74.54 -4.86
N ILE A 21 -15.36 74.44 -6.02
CA ILE A 21 -14.67 73.21 -6.44
C ILE A 21 -13.50 72.90 -5.51
N GLY A 22 -12.71 73.89 -5.11
CA GLY A 22 -11.60 73.70 -4.17
C GLY A 22 -12.07 73.14 -2.82
N ILE A 23 -13.16 73.67 -2.26
CA ILE A 23 -13.77 73.19 -1.01
C ILE A 23 -14.36 71.79 -1.21
N LEU A 24 -15.05 71.54 -2.32
CA LEU A 24 -15.63 70.24 -2.65
C LEU A 24 -14.54 69.17 -2.70
N ILE A 25 -13.47 69.39 -3.48
CA ILE A 25 -12.32 68.47 -3.59
C ILE A 25 -11.62 68.32 -2.24
N GLY A 26 -11.40 69.42 -1.49
CA GLY A 26 -10.78 69.38 -0.16
C GLY A 26 -11.59 68.56 0.86
N SER A 27 -12.92 68.65 0.83
CA SER A 27 -13.81 67.88 1.72
C SER A 27 -13.84 66.39 1.42
N ILE A 28 -13.65 65.99 0.16
CA ILE A 28 -13.58 64.58 -0.23
C ILE A 28 -12.29 63.93 0.30
N MET A 29 -11.16 64.65 0.34
CA MET A 29 -9.92 64.15 0.94
C MET A 29 -10.00 63.98 2.47
N LEU A 30 -10.80 64.79 3.16
CA LEU A 30 -11.02 64.70 4.61
C LEU A 30 -11.94 63.53 5.01
N GLY A 31 -12.69 62.94 4.06
CA GLY A 31 -13.54 61.75 4.29
C GLY A 31 -12.79 60.41 4.41
N ASN A 32 -11.47 60.41 4.25
CA ASN A 32 -10.62 59.22 4.23
C ASN A 32 -10.46 58.51 5.58
N ASP A 33 -10.83 59.14 6.70
CA ASP A 33 -10.72 58.54 8.04
C ASP A 33 -11.48 57.21 8.16
N THR A 34 -12.61 57.07 7.45
CA THR A 34 -13.40 55.83 7.45
C THR A 34 -12.71 54.71 6.67
N LEU A 35 -12.12 55.03 5.52
CA LEU A 35 -11.35 54.10 4.68
C LEU A 35 -10.05 53.68 5.37
N VAL A 36 -9.33 54.63 6.00
CA VAL A 36 -8.12 54.35 6.78
C VAL A 36 -8.45 53.44 7.97
N LYS A 37 -9.56 53.66 8.68
CA LYS A 37 -10.02 52.76 9.76
C LYS A 37 -10.35 51.36 9.25
N GLN A 38 -11.00 51.22 8.10
CA GLN A 38 -11.28 49.91 7.50
C GLN A 38 -10.00 49.18 7.10
N GLN A 39 -9.04 49.87 6.49
CA GLN A 39 -7.73 49.30 6.17
C GLN A 39 -7.00 48.84 7.44
N GLN A 40 -6.97 49.66 8.49
CA GLN A 40 -6.37 49.28 9.78
C GLN A 40 -7.04 48.06 10.41
N GLN A 41 -8.37 47.96 10.34
CA GLN A 41 -9.10 46.79 10.84
C GLN A 41 -8.78 45.52 10.04
N LEU A 42 -8.68 45.64 8.72
CA LEU A 42 -8.29 44.52 7.85
C LEU A 42 -6.86 44.07 8.14
N THR A 43 -5.91 44.99 8.26
CA THR A 43 -4.52 44.68 8.62
C THR A 43 -4.43 43.97 9.97
N ARG A 44 -5.13 44.47 11.00
CA ARG A 44 -5.18 43.79 12.31
C ARG A 44 -5.77 42.39 12.23
N LYS A 45 -6.83 42.20 11.43
CA LYS A 45 -7.42 40.87 11.22
C LYS A 45 -6.44 39.93 10.53
N LEU A 46 -5.71 40.41 9.53
CA LEU A 46 -4.67 39.64 8.83
C LEU A 46 -3.52 39.31 9.77
N GLU A 47 -3.04 40.24 10.60
CA GLU A 47 -2.01 40.00 11.61
C GLU A 47 -2.43 38.91 12.60
N LEU A 48 -3.67 38.98 13.11
CA LEU A 48 -4.23 37.96 14.00
C LEU A 48 -4.33 36.59 13.31
N GLN A 49 -4.76 36.54 12.05
CA GLN A 49 -4.84 35.30 11.29
C GLN A 49 -3.46 34.71 10.98
N ILE A 50 -2.47 35.56 10.65
CA ILE A 50 -1.08 35.12 10.44
C ILE A 50 -0.51 34.55 11.73
N GLU A 51 -0.75 35.20 12.86
CA GLU A 51 -0.28 34.72 14.16
C GLU A 51 -0.96 33.40 14.56
N GLU A 52 -2.26 33.26 14.32
CA GLU A 52 -2.98 32.00 14.54
C GLU A 52 -2.45 30.88 13.63
N LEU A 53 -2.19 31.17 12.36
CA LEU A 53 -1.63 30.20 11.40
C LEU A 53 -0.21 29.80 11.80
N ARG A 54 0.63 30.74 12.25
CA ARG A 54 1.97 30.44 12.77
C ARG A 54 1.90 29.50 13.97
N LYS A 55 1.07 29.81 14.96
CA LYS A 55 0.88 28.95 16.14
C LYS A 55 0.35 27.57 15.77
N LYS A 56 -0.61 27.48 14.85
CA LYS A 56 -1.11 26.20 14.33
C LYS A 56 -0.01 25.40 13.64
N ASN A 57 0.82 26.06 12.84
CA ASN A 57 1.92 25.40 12.13
C ASN A 57 2.99 24.88 13.11
N GLU A 58 3.38 25.69 14.09
CA GLU A 58 4.30 25.28 15.17
C GLU A 58 3.74 24.09 15.97
N ALA A 59 2.45 24.12 16.32
CA ALA A 59 1.79 23.02 17.02
C ALA A 59 1.74 21.74 16.18
N VAL A 60 1.39 21.84 14.89
CA VAL A 60 1.38 20.69 13.97
C VAL A 60 2.78 20.11 13.82
N GLN A 61 3.81 20.96 13.66
CA GLN A 61 5.19 20.50 13.56
C GLN A 61 5.64 19.77 14.85
N ALA A 62 5.29 20.30 16.02
CA ALA A 62 5.59 19.65 17.29
C ALA A 62 4.89 18.27 17.41
N ILE A 63 3.63 18.17 16.97
CA ILE A 63 2.89 16.89 16.94
C ILE A 63 3.56 15.90 16.00
N VAL A 64 3.95 16.32 14.78
CA VAL A 64 4.64 15.47 13.81
C VAL A 64 5.95 14.94 14.40
N ASN A 65 6.80 15.81 14.96
CA ASN A 65 8.07 15.40 15.55
C ASN A 65 7.88 14.38 16.71
N ASN A 66 6.86 14.59 17.54
CA ASN A 66 6.53 13.66 18.63
C ASN A 66 6.02 12.31 18.11
N LEU A 67 5.19 12.32 17.06
CA LEU A 67 4.70 11.09 16.42
C LEU A 67 5.81 10.31 15.74
N GLU A 68 6.72 10.99 15.03
CA GLU A 68 7.91 10.38 14.42
C GLU A 68 8.79 9.72 15.49
N THR A 69 9.13 10.45 16.56
CA THR A 69 9.93 9.90 17.67
C THR A 69 9.27 8.68 18.32
N SER A 70 7.95 8.74 18.55
CA SER A 70 7.19 7.62 19.13
C SER A 70 7.17 6.41 18.18
N ASN A 71 7.02 6.64 16.89
CA ASN A 71 7.02 5.60 15.88
C ASN A 71 8.39 4.93 15.76
N ASP A 72 9.47 5.70 15.80
CA ASP A 72 10.85 5.18 15.77
C ASP A 72 11.14 4.28 16.97
N VAL A 73 10.75 4.71 18.18
CA VAL A 73 10.89 3.90 19.40
C VAL A 73 10.10 2.59 19.28
N LYS A 74 8.88 2.66 18.76
CA LYS A 74 8.03 1.49 18.55
C LYS A 74 8.63 0.54 17.51
N GLU A 75 9.10 1.05 16.38
CA GLU A 75 9.71 0.25 15.32
C GLU A 75 10.99 -0.45 15.80
N GLN A 76 11.83 0.26 16.58
CA GLN A 76 13.01 -0.35 17.20
C GLN A 76 12.65 -1.47 18.17
N PHE A 77 11.64 -1.24 19.02
CA PHE A 77 11.14 -2.27 19.93
C PHE A 77 10.62 -3.50 19.16
N GLU A 78 9.85 -3.28 18.10
CA GLU A 78 9.33 -4.35 17.23
C GLU A 78 10.47 -5.14 16.60
N LYS A 79 11.45 -4.47 15.96
CA LYS A 79 12.63 -5.12 15.34
C LYS A 79 13.43 -5.94 16.35
N GLN A 80 13.64 -5.42 17.55
CA GLN A 80 14.42 -6.11 18.59
C GLN A 80 13.65 -7.26 19.24
N SER A 81 12.33 -7.14 19.38
CA SER A 81 11.50 -8.15 20.05
C SER A 81 11.09 -9.29 19.11
N LEU A 82 10.92 -9.01 17.82
CA LEU A 82 10.40 -9.96 16.83
C LEU A 82 11.18 -11.29 16.79
N PRO A 83 12.53 -11.32 16.76
CA PRO A 83 13.27 -12.58 16.75
C PRO A 83 12.98 -13.45 17.96
N PHE A 84 12.88 -12.87 19.17
CA PHE A 84 12.58 -13.62 20.40
C PHE A 84 11.15 -14.17 20.41
N LEU A 85 10.22 -13.48 19.74
CA LEU A 85 8.84 -13.94 19.62
C LEU A 85 8.70 -15.09 18.63
N LEU A 86 9.51 -15.12 17.56
CA LEU A 86 9.31 -16.04 16.44
C LEU A 86 10.34 -17.18 16.36
N ALA A 87 11.50 -17.05 17.01
CA ALA A 87 12.62 -17.97 16.87
C ALA A 87 12.20 -19.44 17.05
N GLY A 88 12.49 -20.25 16.03
CA GLY A 88 12.29 -21.71 16.04
C GLY A 88 10.84 -22.19 16.12
N ARG A 89 9.84 -21.31 15.99
CA ARG A 89 8.42 -21.72 16.02
C ARG A 89 8.01 -22.62 14.87
N LEU A 90 8.70 -22.50 13.74
CA LEU A 90 8.43 -23.21 12.50
C LEU A 90 9.65 -24.02 12.03
N SER A 91 10.46 -24.52 12.97
CA SER A 91 11.62 -25.35 12.65
C SER A 91 11.24 -26.55 11.79
N GLY A 92 11.88 -26.66 10.62
CA GLY A 92 11.62 -27.73 9.65
C GLY A 92 10.41 -27.51 8.75
N TYR A 93 9.74 -26.36 8.87
CA TYR A 93 8.61 -26.00 8.02
C TYR A 93 9.11 -25.53 6.65
N GLN A 94 8.75 -26.26 5.59
CA GLN A 94 9.11 -25.93 4.21
C GLN A 94 8.00 -25.17 3.51
N VAL A 95 8.35 -24.06 2.84
CA VAL A 95 7.41 -23.26 2.06
C VAL A 95 7.90 -22.98 0.66
N ALA A 96 6.95 -22.88 -0.27
CA ALA A 96 7.17 -22.20 -1.54
C ALA A 96 6.53 -20.80 -1.48
N ILE A 97 7.15 -19.84 -2.17
CA ILE A 97 6.61 -18.49 -2.33
C ILE A 97 6.22 -18.32 -3.80
N VAL A 98 5.01 -17.82 -4.02
CA VAL A 98 4.51 -17.44 -5.35
C VAL A 98 4.18 -15.96 -5.32
N GLU A 99 4.85 -15.19 -6.17
CA GLU A 99 4.64 -13.76 -6.29
C GLU A 99 3.90 -13.46 -7.58
N ILE A 100 2.83 -12.67 -7.51
CA ILE A 100 2.00 -12.34 -8.67
C ILE A 100 2.05 -10.82 -8.89
N ASN A 101 2.19 -10.41 -10.16
CA ASN A 101 2.30 -9.03 -10.64
C ASN A 101 3.59 -8.31 -10.19
N ASN A 102 4.76 -8.96 -10.35
CA ASN A 102 6.07 -8.34 -10.09
C ASN A 102 6.17 -7.69 -8.70
N TYR A 103 5.69 -8.41 -7.68
CA TYR A 103 5.91 -7.99 -6.32
C TYR A 103 7.42 -7.97 -6.03
N ARG A 104 7.96 -6.85 -5.57
CA ARG A 104 9.37 -6.79 -5.18
C ARG A 104 9.52 -7.42 -3.81
N PHE A 105 10.02 -8.64 -3.79
CA PHE A 105 10.43 -9.36 -2.59
C PHE A 105 11.27 -8.48 -1.64
N LEU A 106 10.77 -8.24 -0.43
CA LEU A 106 11.51 -7.51 0.60
C LEU A 106 12.52 -8.45 1.27
N PRO A 107 13.83 -8.14 1.29
CA PRO A 107 14.83 -8.98 1.94
C PRO A 107 14.51 -9.30 3.41
N GLU A 108 13.94 -8.31 4.12
CA GLU A 108 13.53 -8.41 5.53
C GLU A 108 12.50 -9.52 5.77
N PHE A 109 11.60 -9.76 4.81
CA PHE A 109 10.59 -10.80 4.92
C PHE A 109 11.21 -12.21 4.96
N THR A 110 12.24 -12.44 4.14
CA THR A 110 12.97 -13.72 4.13
C THR A 110 13.72 -13.93 5.43
N GLU A 111 14.31 -12.87 5.97
CA GLU A 111 15.02 -12.91 7.24
C GLU A 111 14.09 -13.29 8.38
N THR A 112 12.88 -12.73 8.41
CA THR A 112 11.85 -13.10 9.39
C THR A 112 11.45 -14.58 9.27
N LEU A 113 11.18 -15.07 8.05
CA LEU A 113 10.88 -16.49 7.82
C LEU A 113 12.03 -17.39 8.28
N LYS A 114 13.26 -17.06 7.90
CA LYS A 114 14.46 -17.80 8.30
C LYS A 114 14.66 -17.82 9.82
N THR A 115 14.47 -16.68 10.48
CA THR A 115 14.55 -16.55 11.94
C THR A 115 13.51 -17.43 12.64
N SER A 116 12.31 -17.54 12.06
CA SER A 116 11.26 -18.43 12.58
C SER A 116 11.54 -19.93 12.40
N GLY A 117 12.56 -20.30 11.62
CA GLY A 117 12.93 -21.68 11.31
C GLY A 117 12.34 -22.23 10.00
N VAL A 118 11.66 -21.39 9.22
CA VAL A 118 11.10 -21.74 7.91
C VAL A 118 12.22 -21.86 6.88
N THR A 119 12.13 -22.89 6.03
CA THR A 119 12.96 -23.04 4.83
C THR A 119 12.14 -22.67 3.61
N VAL A 120 12.57 -21.62 2.89
CA VAL A 120 11.98 -21.26 1.59
C VAL A 120 12.61 -22.15 0.52
N SER A 121 11.86 -23.13 0.04
CA SER A 121 12.31 -24.13 -0.93
C SER A 121 12.43 -23.54 -2.34
N SER A 122 11.40 -22.80 -2.78
CA SER A 122 11.36 -22.17 -4.10
C SER A 122 10.64 -20.82 -4.06
N VAL A 123 11.04 -19.92 -4.95
CA VAL A 123 10.35 -18.65 -5.21
C VAL A 123 10.03 -18.57 -6.71
N THR A 124 8.75 -18.42 -7.03
CA THR A 124 8.24 -18.25 -8.38
C THR A 124 7.61 -16.87 -8.50
N THR A 125 8.22 -15.97 -9.25
CA THR A 125 7.64 -14.66 -9.57
C THR A 125 6.93 -14.75 -10.93
N ILE A 126 5.67 -14.33 -10.99
CA ILE A 126 4.87 -14.21 -12.21
C ILE A 126 4.70 -12.73 -12.55
N PHE A 127 5.08 -12.36 -13.76
CA PHE A 127 4.97 -11.01 -14.30
C PHE A 127 3.70 -10.88 -15.13
N SER A 128 3.07 -9.69 -15.12
CA SER A 128 1.72 -9.52 -15.67
C SER A 128 1.64 -8.84 -17.03
N ASP A 129 2.73 -8.28 -17.56
CA ASP A 129 2.94 -7.90 -18.99
C ASP A 129 4.39 -7.36 -19.18
N PRO A 130 5.14 -7.51 -20.32
CA PRO A 130 4.75 -7.47 -21.74
C PRO A 130 5.37 -8.59 -22.61
N GLY A 131 5.00 -9.84 -22.36
CA GLY A 131 5.52 -11.01 -23.11
C GLY A 131 4.51 -12.15 -23.24
N PHE A 132 3.25 -11.90 -22.91
CA PHE A 132 2.21 -12.92 -22.99
C PHE A 132 1.70 -13.06 -24.43
N ASP A 133 2.54 -13.63 -25.30
CA ASP A 133 2.08 -14.03 -26.62
C ASP A 133 1.25 -15.31 -26.52
N GLN A 134 -0.07 -15.13 -26.64
CA GLN A 134 -1.01 -16.25 -26.59
C GLN A 134 -0.75 -17.25 -27.70
N GLU A 135 -0.25 -16.81 -28.86
CA GLU A 135 0.05 -17.69 -29.99
C GLU A 135 1.24 -18.60 -29.67
N GLU A 136 2.24 -18.10 -28.96
CA GLU A 136 3.39 -18.92 -28.55
C GLU A 136 2.99 -19.98 -27.51
N ILE A 137 2.15 -19.63 -26.53
CA ILE A 137 1.68 -20.59 -25.52
C ILE A 137 0.77 -21.65 -26.16
N GLN A 138 -0.12 -21.24 -27.06
CA GLN A 138 -0.96 -22.15 -27.84
C GLN A 138 -0.10 -23.09 -28.71
N SER A 139 0.96 -22.55 -29.31
CA SER A 139 1.91 -23.33 -30.10
C SER A 139 2.70 -24.32 -29.24
N PHE A 140 3.17 -23.90 -28.05
CA PHE A 140 3.85 -24.77 -27.09
C PHE A 140 2.97 -25.95 -26.66
N TRP A 141 1.67 -25.72 -26.43
CA TRP A 141 0.73 -26.77 -26.06
C TRP A 141 0.12 -27.53 -27.24
N GLY A 142 0.43 -27.15 -28.49
CA GLY A 142 -0.14 -27.76 -29.68
C GLY A 142 -1.67 -27.63 -29.78
N GLN A 143 -2.27 -26.64 -29.13
CA GLN A 143 -3.71 -26.39 -29.09
C GLN A 143 -4.01 -25.00 -29.60
N LYS A 144 -4.53 -24.95 -30.83
CA LYS A 144 -5.07 -23.73 -31.44
C LYS A 144 -6.52 -23.59 -30.95
N ASP A 145 -6.96 -22.37 -30.66
CA ASP A 145 -8.32 -22.02 -30.18
C ASP A 145 -8.57 -22.04 -28.65
N LEU A 146 -7.52 -21.95 -27.82
CA LEU A 146 -7.71 -21.72 -26.38
C LEU A 146 -8.06 -20.26 -26.11
N THR A 147 -9.15 -20.02 -25.37
CA THR A 147 -9.48 -18.67 -24.91
C THR A 147 -8.43 -18.16 -23.89
N PRO A 148 -8.20 -16.85 -23.78
CA PRO A 148 -7.25 -16.27 -22.82
C PRO A 148 -7.47 -16.75 -21.38
N GLU A 149 -8.75 -16.88 -21.00
CA GLU A 149 -9.17 -17.38 -19.69
C GLU A 149 -8.79 -18.84 -19.45
N LEU A 150 -8.90 -19.69 -20.48
CA LEU A 150 -8.49 -21.10 -20.36
C LEU A 150 -6.97 -21.23 -20.30
N ILE A 151 -6.24 -20.40 -21.05
CA ILE A 151 -4.78 -20.35 -21.00
C ILE A 151 -4.31 -19.99 -19.59
N THR A 152 -4.84 -18.90 -19.02
CA THR A 152 -4.48 -18.43 -17.66
C THR A 152 -4.82 -19.46 -16.58
N ARG A 153 -6.01 -20.07 -16.65
CA ARG A 153 -6.40 -21.17 -15.74
C ARG A 153 -5.48 -22.38 -15.87
N ARG A 154 -5.08 -22.75 -17.08
CA ARG A 154 -4.16 -23.88 -17.30
C ARG A 154 -2.78 -23.56 -16.75
N LEU A 155 -2.23 -22.38 -17.05
CA LEU A 155 -0.94 -21.94 -16.49
C LEU A 155 -0.92 -22.00 -14.97
N ALA A 156 -1.96 -21.51 -14.30
CA ALA A 156 -2.08 -21.58 -12.85
C ALA A 156 -1.95 -23.03 -12.33
N ASN A 157 -2.63 -23.98 -12.98
CA ASN A 157 -2.54 -25.40 -12.60
C ASN A 157 -1.17 -26.00 -12.90
N GLU A 158 -0.58 -25.72 -14.07
CA GLU A 158 0.73 -26.25 -14.47
C GLU A 158 1.86 -25.70 -13.58
N ILE A 159 1.81 -24.41 -13.22
CA ILE A 159 2.74 -23.79 -12.28
C ILE A 159 2.58 -24.41 -10.89
N GLY A 160 1.35 -24.55 -10.40
CA GLY A 160 1.08 -25.24 -9.14
C GLY A 160 1.62 -26.67 -9.13
N GLN A 161 1.42 -27.40 -10.23
CA GLN A 161 1.96 -28.75 -10.40
C GLN A 161 3.48 -28.76 -10.35
N THR A 162 4.13 -27.87 -11.09
CA THR A 162 5.59 -27.77 -11.13
C THR A 162 6.18 -27.48 -9.75
N ILE A 163 5.56 -26.59 -8.98
CA ILE A 163 5.98 -26.28 -7.59
C ILE A 163 5.98 -27.54 -6.72
N VAL A 164 4.92 -28.35 -6.81
CA VAL A 164 4.74 -29.54 -5.95
C VAL A 164 5.56 -30.74 -6.43
N THR A 165 5.67 -30.96 -7.75
CA THR A 165 6.27 -32.19 -8.29
C THR A 165 7.68 -32.01 -8.84
N GLY A 166 8.09 -30.77 -9.14
CA GLY A 166 9.33 -30.48 -9.87
C GLY A 166 9.28 -30.91 -11.34
N GLY A 167 8.11 -31.30 -11.86
CA GLY A 167 7.91 -31.67 -13.27
C GLY A 167 7.83 -30.47 -14.21
N ASN A 168 7.52 -30.73 -15.49
CA ASN A 168 7.25 -29.71 -16.51
C ASN A 168 8.37 -28.66 -16.69
N GLN A 169 9.63 -29.10 -16.57
CA GLN A 169 10.80 -28.21 -16.73
C GLN A 169 10.83 -27.51 -18.10
N GLU A 170 10.34 -28.16 -19.16
CA GLU A 170 10.21 -27.55 -20.49
C GLU A 170 9.31 -26.31 -20.48
N LEU A 171 8.16 -26.40 -19.78
CA LEU A 171 7.24 -25.26 -19.62
C LEU A 171 7.91 -24.15 -18.81
N ILE A 172 8.58 -24.46 -17.70
CA ILE A 172 9.27 -23.45 -16.88
C ILE A 172 10.36 -22.75 -17.69
N ASN A 173 11.16 -23.50 -18.45
CA ASN A 173 12.22 -22.93 -19.28
C ASN A 173 11.63 -22.03 -20.37
N PHE A 174 10.53 -22.46 -21.00
CA PHE A 174 9.80 -21.66 -21.98
C PHE A 174 9.25 -20.36 -21.35
N LEU A 175 8.51 -20.45 -20.24
CA LEU A 175 7.95 -19.28 -19.55
C LEU A 175 9.04 -18.33 -19.03
N THR A 176 10.20 -18.85 -18.63
CA THR A 176 11.35 -18.05 -18.20
C THR A 176 12.02 -17.35 -19.39
N ALA A 177 12.18 -18.04 -20.52
CA ALA A 177 12.74 -17.46 -21.74
C ALA A 177 11.86 -16.32 -22.29
N GLN A 178 10.54 -16.45 -22.14
CA GLN A 178 9.56 -15.41 -22.50
C GLN A 178 9.43 -14.30 -21.44
N GLY A 179 10.14 -14.39 -20.32
CA GLY A 179 10.06 -13.41 -19.23
C GLY A 179 8.71 -13.38 -18.50
N ILE A 180 7.88 -14.41 -18.67
CA ILE A 180 6.58 -14.54 -18.00
C ILE A 180 6.77 -14.91 -16.53
N ILE A 181 7.77 -15.74 -16.23
CA ILE A 181 8.12 -16.11 -14.86
C ILE A 181 9.61 -15.96 -14.58
N LYS A 182 9.94 -15.81 -13.30
CA LYS A 182 11.27 -16.06 -12.75
C LYS A 182 11.15 -17.16 -11.70
N ALA A 183 11.87 -18.26 -11.90
CA ALA A 183 11.88 -19.40 -11.00
C ALA A 183 13.24 -19.54 -10.31
N THR A 184 13.26 -19.71 -8.99
CA THR A 184 14.48 -19.90 -8.19
C THR A 184 14.27 -20.91 -7.07
N GLY A 185 15.34 -21.58 -6.66
CA GLY A 185 15.30 -22.58 -5.60
C GLY A 185 15.04 -24.00 -6.12
N GLN A 186 14.59 -24.88 -5.22
CA GLN A 186 14.34 -26.29 -5.47
C GLN A 186 12.84 -26.59 -5.49
N TYR A 187 12.38 -27.06 -6.65
CA TYR A 187 11.00 -27.49 -6.89
C TYR A 187 10.85 -29.00 -6.60
N GLY A 188 9.63 -29.47 -6.35
CA GLY A 188 9.38 -30.91 -6.16
C GLY A 188 9.74 -31.46 -4.78
N VAL A 189 10.01 -30.59 -3.81
CA VAL A 189 10.23 -30.99 -2.42
C VAL A 189 8.91 -30.97 -1.63
N PRO A 190 8.75 -31.81 -0.60
CA PRO A 190 7.55 -31.77 0.25
C PRO A 190 7.37 -30.42 0.93
N LEU A 191 6.22 -29.77 0.70
CA LEU A 191 5.88 -28.46 1.25
C LEU A 191 4.88 -28.59 2.40
N ASN A 192 5.08 -27.82 3.47
CA ASN A 192 4.08 -27.64 4.52
C ASN A 192 3.08 -26.54 4.17
N GLY A 193 3.50 -25.53 3.40
CA GLY A 193 2.61 -24.50 2.90
C GLY A 193 3.13 -23.72 1.70
N VAL A 194 2.24 -22.93 1.10
CA VAL A 194 2.56 -21.99 0.02
C VAL A 194 2.12 -20.59 0.42
N ILE A 195 3.01 -19.62 0.28
CA ILE A 195 2.71 -18.21 0.50
C ILE A 195 2.49 -17.59 -0.87
N ILE A 196 1.28 -17.06 -1.10
CA ILE A 196 0.94 -16.35 -2.34
C ILE A 196 0.93 -14.86 -2.04
N ILE A 197 1.90 -14.14 -2.59
CA ILE A 197 2.04 -12.70 -2.46
C ILE A 197 1.46 -12.03 -3.70
N ARG A 198 0.51 -11.13 -3.51
CA ARG A 198 -0.04 -10.34 -4.61
C ARG A 198 0.29 -8.85 -4.43
N GLY A 199 1.04 -8.32 -5.38
CA GLY A 199 1.23 -6.88 -5.55
C GLY A 199 0.22 -6.30 -6.54
N SER A 200 -0.14 -5.03 -6.38
CA SER A 200 -0.76 -4.27 -7.47
C SER A 200 -0.14 -2.88 -7.47
N GLN A 201 0.88 -2.67 -8.29
CA GLN A 201 1.38 -1.31 -8.59
C GLN A 201 0.79 -0.74 -9.89
N GLU A 202 0.10 -1.54 -10.70
CA GLU A 202 -0.45 -1.07 -11.98
C GLU A 202 -1.90 -1.50 -12.20
N GLN A 203 -2.73 -0.53 -12.58
CA GLN A 203 -4.16 -0.68 -12.86
C GLN A 203 -4.48 -1.57 -14.09
N LYS A 204 -3.51 -1.82 -14.98
CA LYS A 204 -3.78 -2.40 -16.31
C LYS A 204 -3.43 -3.88 -16.47
N ALA A 205 -2.57 -4.45 -15.63
CA ALA A 205 -2.12 -5.83 -15.76
C ALA A 205 -2.49 -6.63 -14.51
N CYS A 206 -3.78 -6.94 -14.38
CA CYS A 206 -4.23 -7.92 -13.40
C CYS A 206 -4.69 -9.15 -14.17
N TYR A 207 -4.02 -10.29 -13.97
CA TYR A 207 -4.75 -11.54 -14.04
C TYR A 207 -5.97 -11.38 -13.13
N GLU A 208 -7.18 -11.60 -13.65
CA GLU A 208 -8.33 -11.63 -12.76
C GLU A 208 -8.03 -12.67 -11.69
N VAL A 209 -8.17 -12.26 -10.43
CA VAL A 209 -7.94 -13.15 -9.28
C VAL A 209 -8.68 -14.47 -9.48
N ASP A 210 -9.85 -14.42 -10.13
CA ASP A 210 -10.71 -15.56 -10.45
C ASP A 210 -10.17 -16.50 -11.56
N THR A 211 -9.27 -16.06 -12.43
CA THR A 211 -8.74 -16.84 -13.56
C THR A 211 -7.34 -17.40 -13.34
N PHE A 212 -6.54 -16.80 -12.45
CA PHE A 212 -5.20 -17.30 -12.14
C PHE A 212 -5.03 -17.70 -10.67
N ASP A 213 -5.19 -16.75 -9.75
CA ASP A 213 -4.89 -16.94 -8.33
C ASP A 213 -5.79 -17.99 -7.69
N LEU A 214 -7.11 -17.90 -7.91
CA LEU A 214 -8.07 -18.84 -7.33
C LEU A 214 -7.84 -20.28 -7.86
N PRO A 215 -7.65 -20.53 -9.17
CA PRO A 215 -7.24 -21.84 -9.66
C PRO A 215 -5.92 -22.35 -9.07
N LEU A 216 -4.93 -21.48 -8.89
CA LEU A 216 -3.66 -21.84 -8.27
C LEU A 216 -3.85 -22.24 -6.79
N ILE A 217 -4.63 -21.45 -6.04
CA ILE A 217 -5.01 -21.77 -4.66
C ILE A 217 -5.75 -23.12 -4.61
N ASP A 218 -6.74 -23.31 -5.48
CA ASP A 218 -7.51 -24.56 -5.56
C ASP A 218 -6.62 -25.77 -5.84
N TYR A 219 -5.57 -25.61 -6.66
CA TYR A 219 -4.59 -26.67 -6.91
C TYR A 219 -3.90 -27.09 -5.60
N PHE A 220 -3.34 -26.15 -4.84
CA PHE A 220 -2.63 -26.47 -3.59
C PHE A 220 -3.56 -27.04 -2.51
N LEU A 221 -4.78 -26.49 -2.38
CA LEU A 221 -5.77 -27.00 -1.43
C LEU A 221 -6.18 -28.46 -1.75
N LYS A 222 -6.32 -28.82 -3.03
CA LYS A 222 -6.57 -30.21 -3.45
C LYS A 222 -5.42 -31.15 -3.08
N GLN A 223 -4.19 -30.66 -3.09
CA GLN A 223 -3.00 -31.40 -2.62
C GLN A 223 -2.86 -31.42 -1.08
N LYS A 224 -3.82 -30.84 -0.35
CA LYS A 224 -3.79 -30.70 1.12
C LYS A 224 -2.60 -29.87 1.63
N ILE A 225 -2.11 -28.94 0.82
CA ILE A 225 -1.05 -28.01 1.20
C ILE A 225 -1.70 -26.73 1.71
N SER A 226 -1.25 -26.24 2.87
CA SER A 226 -1.78 -25.00 3.46
C SER A 226 -1.41 -23.80 2.59
N VAL A 227 -2.35 -22.90 2.33
CA VAL A 227 -2.11 -21.69 1.52
C VAL A 227 -2.28 -20.45 2.38
N PHE A 228 -1.35 -19.51 2.25
CA PHE A 228 -1.34 -18.23 2.95
C PHE A 228 -1.33 -17.10 1.92
N GLY A 229 -2.43 -16.39 1.80
CA GLY A 229 -2.55 -15.26 0.87
C GLY A 229 -2.14 -13.97 1.54
N VAL A 230 -1.14 -13.26 0.99
CA VAL A 230 -0.62 -12.04 1.62
C VAL A 230 -0.56 -10.88 0.64
N GLU A 231 -0.76 -9.67 1.15
CA GLU A 231 -0.63 -8.41 0.41
C GLU A 231 -0.04 -7.30 1.31
N GLU A 232 0.46 -6.24 0.68
CA GLU A 232 0.95 -5.06 1.41
C GLU A 232 -0.19 -4.23 1.99
N THR A 233 0.15 -3.40 2.98
CA THR A 233 -0.75 -2.45 3.63
C THR A 233 -1.41 -1.52 2.62
N LYS A 234 -0.67 -1.09 1.60
CA LYS A 234 -1.15 -0.20 0.54
C LYS A 234 -1.11 -0.92 -0.80
N VAL A 235 -2.29 -1.21 -1.34
CA VAL A 235 -2.48 -1.79 -2.67
C VAL A 235 -3.65 -1.09 -3.36
N ASP A 236 -3.59 -0.96 -4.68
CA ASP A 236 -4.68 -0.37 -5.47
C ASP A 236 -5.98 -1.19 -5.36
N ARG A 237 -5.87 -2.52 -5.42
CA ARG A 237 -7.03 -3.43 -5.33
C ARG A 237 -6.70 -4.63 -4.45
N SER A 238 -7.34 -4.70 -3.29
CA SER A 238 -7.19 -5.81 -2.34
C SER A 238 -7.79 -7.10 -2.89
N CYS A 239 -7.07 -8.21 -2.73
CA CYS A 239 -7.48 -9.55 -3.13
C CYS A 239 -8.00 -10.38 -1.94
N MET A 240 -7.90 -9.85 -0.72
CA MET A 240 -8.21 -10.57 0.52
C MET A 240 -9.62 -11.13 0.55
N LYS A 241 -10.63 -10.37 0.13
CA LYS A 241 -12.02 -10.88 0.08
C LYS A 241 -12.15 -12.12 -0.81
N ALA A 242 -11.45 -12.16 -1.94
CA ALA A 242 -11.51 -13.31 -2.85
C ALA A 242 -10.79 -14.52 -2.25
N TYR A 243 -9.64 -14.30 -1.63
CA TYR A 243 -8.87 -15.33 -0.93
C TYR A 243 -9.63 -15.91 0.27
N GLN A 244 -10.28 -15.06 1.06
CA GLN A 244 -11.10 -15.49 2.21
C GLN A 244 -12.26 -16.42 1.81
N ARG A 245 -12.84 -16.25 0.61
CA ARG A 245 -13.86 -17.18 0.07
C ARG A 245 -13.32 -18.57 -0.22
N LYS A 246 -12.01 -18.75 -0.32
CA LYS A 246 -11.33 -20.05 -0.43
C LYS A 246 -10.94 -20.62 0.94
N GLU A 247 -11.34 -19.97 2.02
CA GLU A 247 -11.07 -20.39 3.41
C GLU A 247 -9.56 -20.50 3.72
N ILE A 248 -8.72 -19.74 3.00
CA ILE A 248 -7.29 -19.66 3.27
C ILE A 248 -6.98 -18.57 4.30
N THR A 249 -5.85 -18.72 5.00
CA THR A 249 -5.36 -17.68 5.91
C THR A 249 -4.90 -16.47 5.11
N THR A 250 -5.19 -15.26 5.59
CA THR A 250 -4.85 -14.02 4.88
C THR A 250 -4.16 -12.99 5.75
N ILE A 251 -3.13 -12.32 5.22
CA ILE A 251 -2.42 -11.21 5.91
C ILE A 251 -2.34 -10.01 4.98
N ASP A 252 -2.91 -8.86 5.39
CA ASP A 252 -3.10 -7.70 4.50
C ASP A 252 -2.12 -6.54 4.67
N ASN A 253 -1.07 -6.75 5.48
CA ASN A 253 -0.04 -5.76 5.83
C ASN A 253 1.37 -6.39 5.90
N ILE A 254 1.70 -7.29 4.97
CA ILE A 254 2.92 -8.12 5.01
C ILE A 254 4.23 -7.32 4.98
N ASP A 255 4.18 -6.09 4.48
CA ASP A 255 5.25 -5.09 4.48
C ASP A 255 5.61 -4.57 5.88
N THR A 256 4.81 -4.89 6.91
CA THR A 256 5.03 -4.42 8.29
C THR A 256 5.48 -5.55 9.21
N ILE A 257 6.25 -5.23 10.25
CA ILE A 257 6.70 -6.21 11.26
C ILE A 257 5.52 -6.97 11.90
N PRO A 258 4.42 -6.32 12.32
CA PRO A 258 3.25 -7.04 12.81
C PRO A 258 2.62 -7.98 11.78
N GLY A 259 2.58 -7.61 10.50
CA GLY A 259 2.08 -8.50 9.44
C GLY A 259 2.94 -9.74 9.25
N GLN A 260 4.27 -9.58 9.25
CA GLN A 260 5.19 -10.72 9.18
C GLN A 260 5.07 -11.64 10.42
N ALA A 261 4.92 -11.05 11.61
CA ALA A 261 4.63 -11.80 12.83
C ALA A 261 3.30 -12.57 12.74
N ALA A 262 2.25 -11.93 12.23
CA ALA A 262 0.94 -12.55 12.04
C ALA A 262 1.04 -13.77 11.13
N LEU A 263 1.77 -13.67 10.02
CA LEU A 263 1.97 -14.80 9.09
C LEU A 263 2.64 -15.98 9.80
N VAL A 264 3.76 -15.74 10.49
CA VAL A 264 4.49 -16.81 11.19
C VAL A 264 3.62 -17.47 12.26
N LEU A 265 2.89 -16.68 13.06
CA LEU A 265 1.99 -17.19 14.09
C LEU A 265 0.80 -17.95 13.50
N ALA A 266 0.30 -17.53 12.34
CA ALA A 266 -0.79 -18.20 11.66
C ALA A 266 -0.34 -19.54 11.06
N MET A 267 0.84 -19.56 10.42
CA MET A 267 1.50 -20.79 9.99
C MET A 267 1.78 -21.76 11.14
N ALA A 268 2.04 -21.24 12.35
CA ALA A 268 2.25 -22.03 13.56
C ALA A 268 0.96 -22.61 14.18
N GLY A 269 -0.17 -22.56 13.46
CA GLY A 269 -1.42 -23.21 13.86
C GLY A 269 -2.52 -22.26 14.34
N ASN A 270 -2.41 -20.96 14.05
CA ASN A 270 -3.45 -19.97 14.37
C ASN A 270 -4.03 -19.35 13.09
N PRO A 271 -4.70 -20.13 12.23
CA PRO A 271 -5.23 -19.64 10.97
C PRO A 271 -6.28 -18.56 11.20
N GLY A 272 -6.37 -17.61 10.26
CA GLY A 272 -7.31 -16.50 10.36
C GLY A 272 -7.05 -15.41 9.32
N HIS A 273 -7.64 -14.25 9.55
CA HIS A 273 -7.48 -13.09 8.67
C HIS A 273 -6.92 -11.93 9.48
N TYR A 274 -5.68 -11.56 9.20
CA TYR A 274 -4.92 -10.63 10.03
C TYR A 274 -4.44 -9.41 9.26
N GLY A 275 -4.28 -8.31 9.98
CA GLY A 275 -3.72 -7.07 9.45
C GLY A 275 -4.53 -5.84 9.87
N VAL A 276 -4.61 -4.87 8.97
CA VAL A 276 -5.13 -3.52 9.24
C VAL A 276 -6.30 -3.11 8.35
N LYS A 277 -6.62 -3.88 7.30
CA LYS A 277 -7.73 -3.54 6.40
C LYS A 277 -9.07 -4.04 6.99
N PRO A 278 -10.21 -3.54 6.49
CA PRO A 278 -11.53 -3.95 7.00
C PRO A 278 -11.84 -5.45 6.88
N THR A 279 -11.07 -6.18 6.07
CA THR A 279 -11.18 -7.64 5.91
C THR A 279 -10.48 -8.44 7.01
N ALA A 280 -9.62 -7.79 7.82
CA ALA A 280 -8.93 -8.43 8.94
C ALA A 280 -9.84 -8.53 10.17
N GLN A 281 -9.68 -9.62 10.92
CA GLN A 281 -10.35 -9.87 12.20
C GLN A 281 -9.59 -9.18 13.35
N SER A 282 -8.26 -9.18 13.29
CA SER A 282 -7.36 -8.54 14.26
C SER A 282 -5.98 -8.30 13.64
N LEU A 283 -5.12 -7.51 14.29
CA LEU A 283 -3.75 -7.30 13.81
C LEU A 283 -2.90 -8.58 13.90
N LEU A 284 -3.04 -9.34 14.99
CA LEU A 284 -2.29 -10.56 15.26
C LEU A 284 -3.26 -11.67 15.73
N PRO A 285 -2.86 -12.95 15.61
CA PRO A 285 -3.51 -14.04 16.31
C PRO A 285 -3.51 -13.81 17.83
N LYS A 286 -4.55 -14.29 18.52
CA LYS A 286 -4.56 -14.30 19.99
C LYS A 286 -3.54 -15.34 20.47
N LEU A 287 -2.55 -14.88 21.23
CA LEU A 287 -1.55 -15.78 21.81
C LEU A 287 -2.07 -16.35 23.13
N ASP A 288 -2.31 -17.65 23.17
CA ASP A 288 -2.56 -18.34 24.43
C ASP A 288 -1.24 -18.49 25.20
N ALA A 289 -1.18 -17.89 26.39
CA ALA A 289 -0.03 -17.92 27.29
C ALA A 289 0.37 -19.33 27.78
N SER A 290 -0.35 -20.38 27.39
CA SER A 290 -0.15 -21.77 27.81
C SER A 290 0.77 -22.59 26.91
N SER A 291 1.12 -22.11 25.72
CA SER A 291 1.92 -22.86 24.73
C SER A 291 3.40 -23.09 25.12
N GLY A 292 3.87 -22.48 26.23
CA GLY A 292 5.22 -22.66 26.80
C GLY A 292 5.35 -23.79 27.84
N LYS A 293 4.28 -24.53 28.16
CA LYS A 293 4.33 -25.69 29.07
C LYS A 293 4.06 -26.99 28.30
N LYS A 294 5.05 -27.49 27.57
CA LYS A 294 5.17 -28.92 27.34
C LYS A 294 6.59 -29.39 27.68
N ASP A 295 6.59 -30.41 28.53
CA ASP A 295 7.70 -31.27 28.92
C ASP A 295 8.68 -30.78 30.00
N LYS A 296 8.21 -30.83 31.25
CA LYS A 296 9.07 -31.26 32.36
C LYS A 296 8.48 -32.52 32.99
N GLY A 297 9.02 -33.65 32.57
CA GLY A 297 9.36 -34.79 33.41
C GLY A 297 8.23 -35.47 34.17
N LYS A 298 7.76 -36.60 33.62
CA LYS A 298 7.47 -37.79 34.43
C LYS A 298 8.30 -38.95 33.89
N ILE A 299 9.43 -39.20 34.55
CA ILE A 299 9.99 -40.54 34.77
C ILE A 299 10.19 -40.64 36.27
#